data_AF-A0A356C2G6-F1
#
_entry.id   AF-A0A356C2G6-F1
#
_cell.length_a   1.000
_cell.length_b   1.000
_cell.length_c   1.000
_cell.angle_alpha   90.00
_cell.angle_beta   90.00
_cell.angle_gamma   90.00
#
_symmetry.space_group_name_H-M   'P 1'
#
loop_
_entity.id
_entity.type
_entity.pdbx_description
1 polymer ?
#
loop_
_entity_poly.entity_id
_entity_poly.type
_entity_poly.pdbx_seq_one_letter_code
_entity_poly.pdbx_strand_id
1 'polypeptide(L)' 'MNNNRNELKAIVTKFAESGWDLIGTPARAWLEGNGDKQELISAIEQADRECGNCGCEFDPLYKKALELQD' A
#
# COMPACT_ATOMS: atom_id res chain seq x y z
N MET A 1 6.43 -16.94 12.51
CA MET A 1 5.78 -16.58 11.24
C MET A 1 5.35 -15.13 11.37
N ASN A 2 5.91 -14.22 10.57
CA ASN A 2 5.71 -12.79 10.75
C ASN A 2 4.36 -12.39 10.13
N ASN A 3 3.29 -12.49 10.93
CA ASN A 3 1.92 -12.19 10.51
C ASN A 3 1.80 -10.77 9.89
N ASN A 4 2.55 -9.80 10.42
CA ASN A 4 2.56 -8.41 9.94
C ASN A 4 3.05 -8.29 8.48
N ARG A 5 4.07 -9.07 8.09
CA ARG A 5 4.60 -9.02 6.72
C ARG A 5 3.62 -9.65 5.72
N ASN A 6 2.95 -10.73 6.10
CA ASN A 6 1.93 -11.35 5.26
C ASN A 6 0.71 -10.44 5.09
N GLU A 7 0.32 -9.74 6.16
CA GLU A 7 -0.78 -8.78 6.12
C GLU A 7 -0.42 -7.56 5.26
N LEU A 8 0.77 -6.99 5.44
CA LEU A 8 1.27 -5.91 4.58
C LEU A 8 1.28 -6.35 3.11
N LYS A 9 1.79 -7.56 2.81
CA LYS A 9 1.81 -8.09 1.44
C LYS A 9 0.40 -8.21 0.86
N ALA A 10 -0.57 -8.68 1.62
CA ALA A 10 -1.96 -8.77 1.19
C ALA A 10 -2.56 -7.38 0.88
N ILE A 11 -2.27 -6.38 1.71
CA ILE A 11 -2.72 -5.00 1.50
C ILE A 11 -2.08 -4.40 0.24
N VAL A 12 -0.75 -4.52 0.10
CA VAL A 12 -0.01 -4.03 -1.08
C VAL A 12 -0.48 -4.73 -2.35
N THR A 13 -0.86 -6.01 -2.28
CA THR A 13 -1.45 -6.74 -3.42
C THR A 13 -2.76 -6.09 -3.87
N LYS A 14 -3.65 -5.72 -2.94
CA LYS A 14 -4.87 -4.96 -3.28
C LYS A 14 -4.56 -3.61 -3.94
N PHE A 15 -3.51 -2.92 -3.51
CA PHE A 15 -3.08 -1.67 -4.15
C PHE A 15 -2.58 -1.90 -5.58
N ALA A 16 -1.78 -2.93 -5.80
CA ALA A 16 -1.32 -3.36 -7.12
C ALA A 16 -2.46 -3.75 -8.08
N GLU A 17 -3.57 -4.25 -7.54
CA GLU A 17 -4.78 -4.64 -8.27
C GLU A 17 -5.84 -3.54 -8.35
N SER A 18 -5.67 -2.42 -7.64
CA SER A 18 -6.62 -1.30 -7.60
C SER A 18 -6.81 -0.61 -8.96
N GLY A 19 -5.87 -0.81 -9.89
CA GLY A 19 -5.84 -0.14 -11.19
C GLY A 19 -5.43 1.33 -11.10
N TRP A 20 -5.10 1.83 -9.91
CA TRP A 20 -4.65 3.21 -9.72
C TRP A 20 -3.13 3.28 -9.80
N ASP A 21 -2.59 3.87 -10.87
CA ASP A 21 -1.14 3.90 -11.13
C ASP A 21 -0.33 4.50 -9.97
N LEU A 22 -0.90 5.51 -9.29
CA LEU A 22 -0.29 6.22 -8.16
C LEU A 22 0.20 5.28 -7.05
N ILE A 23 -0.62 4.28 -6.68
CA ILE A 23 -0.23 3.26 -5.69
C ILE A 23 0.13 1.92 -6.30
N GLY A 24 -0.46 1.59 -7.45
CA GLY A 24 -0.40 0.28 -8.06
C GLY A 24 0.99 -0.02 -8.62
N THR A 25 1.61 0.96 -9.25
CA THR A 25 2.97 0.84 -9.81
C THR A 25 4.01 0.61 -8.70
N PRO A 26 4.12 1.45 -7.66
CA PRO A 26 5.07 1.20 -6.57
C PRO A 26 4.71 -0.05 -5.74
N ALA A 27 3.43 -0.39 -5.59
CA ALA A 27 3.00 -1.64 -4.95
C ALA A 27 3.50 -2.88 -5.68
N ARG A 28 3.36 -2.94 -7.02
CA ARG A 28 3.88 -4.05 -7.83
C ARG A 28 5.39 -4.17 -7.70
N ALA A 29 6.09 -3.05 -7.86
CA ALA A 29 7.55 -3.03 -7.74
C ALA A 29 8.02 -3.59 -6.39
N TRP A 30 7.37 -3.20 -5.29
CA TRP A 30 7.66 -3.73 -3.95
C TRP A 30 7.37 -5.24 -3.83
N LEU A 31 6.26 -5.73 -4.39
CA LEU A 31 5.91 -7.16 -4.38
C LEU A 31 6.90 -8.02 -5.17
N GLU A 32 7.46 -7.47 -6.24
CA GLU A 32 8.48 -8.09 -7.08
C GLU A 32 9.88 -8.01 -6.45
N GLY A 33 10.05 -7.23 -5.37
CA GLY A 33 11.34 -7.04 -4.70
C GLY A 33 12.29 -6.10 -5.44
N ASN A 34 11.81 -5.39 -6.46
CA ASN A 34 12.57 -4.41 -7.25
C ASN A 34 12.23 -2.95 -6.88
N GLY A 35 11.17 -2.74 -6.10
CA GLY A 35 10.67 -1.42 -5.71
C GLY A 35 11.29 -0.91 -4.42
N ASP A 36 11.45 0.41 -4.35
CA ASP A 36 11.94 1.08 -3.16
C ASP A 36 10.83 1.16 -2.10
N LYS A 37 11.16 0.82 -0.85
CA LYS A 37 10.20 0.88 0.26
C LYS A 37 9.71 2.32 0.43
N GLN A 38 10.59 3.32 0.33
CA GLN A 38 10.23 4.74 0.51
C GLN A 38 9.23 5.20 -0.55
N GLU A 39 9.41 4.76 -1.79
CA GLU A 39 8.51 5.09 -2.90
C GLU A 39 7.12 4.49 -2.68
N LEU A 40 7.03 3.27 -2.15
CA LEU A 40 5.78 2.67 -1.69
C LEU A 40 5.13 3.47 -0.55
N ILE A 41 5.91 3.86 0.47
CA ILE A 41 5.38 4.66 1.60
C ILE A 41 4.77 5.96 1.08
N SER A 42 5.53 6.73 0.29
CA SER A 42 5.08 8.02 -0.24
C SER A 42 3.84 7.88 -1.12
N ALA A 43 3.74 6.82 -1.91
CA ALA A 43 2.55 6.53 -2.70
C ALA A 43 1.32 6.23 -1.81
N ILE A 44 1.50 5.45 -0.74
CA ILE A 44 0.44 5.14 0.22
C ILE A 44 -0.02 6.40 0.96
N GLU A 45 0.92 7.26 1.40
CA GLU A 45 0.59 8.54 2.05
C GLU A 45 -0.17 9.48 1.11
N GLN A 46 0.25 9.56 -0.16
CA GLN A 46 -0.44 10.37 -1.15
C GLN A 46 -1.86 9.84 -1.42
N ALA A 47 -2.03 8.53 -1.51
CA ALA A 47 -3.34 7.91 -1.68
C ALA A 47 -4.27 8.05 -0.46
N ASP A 48 -3.72 7.98 0.75
CA ASP A 48 -4.45 8.30 1.99
C ASP A 48 -4.94 9.75 1.98
N ARG A 49 -4.09 10.68 1.55
CA ARG A 49 -4.46 12.09 1.46
C ARG A 49 -5.56 12.35 0.41
N GLU A 50 -5.48 11.70 -0.74
CA GLU A 50 -6.42 11.88 -1.86
C GLU A 50 -7.75 11.11 -1.65
N CYS A 51 -7.69 9.90 -1.08
CA CYS A 51 -8.81 8.95 -1.04
C CYS A 51 -9.06 8.31 0.35
N GLY A 52 -8.15 8.47 1.31
CA GLY A 52 -8.22 7.97 2.70
C GLY A 52 -9.19 8.70 3.62
N ASN A 53 -10.16 9.43 3.05
CA ASN A 53 -11.35 9.91 3.75
C ASN A 53 -12.61 9.81 2.86
N CYS A 54 -12.54 9.10 1.73
CA CYS A 54 -13.65 8.95 0.80
C CYS A 54 -14.66 7.86 1.27
N GLY A 55 -14.34 7.12 2.33
CA GLY A 55 -15.15 6.00 2.83
C GLY A 55 -15.07 4.75 1.95
N CYS A 56 -14.07 4.64 1.09
CA CYS A 56 -13.82 3.46 0.28
C CYS A 56 -13.14 2.34 1.09
N GLU A 57 -13.15 1.12 0.58
CA GLU A 57 -12.51 -0.02 1.26
C GLU A 57 -10.99 0.14 1.45
N PHE A 58 -10.35 1.05 0.69
CA PHE A 58 -8.92 1.30 0.76
C PHE A 58 -8.52 2.29 1.87
N ASP A 59 -9.45 3.11 2.36
CA ASP A 59 -9.19 4.06 3.45
C ASP A 59 -8.50 3.43 4.67
N PRO A 60 -9.07 2.38 5.30
CA PRO A 60 -8.40 1.73 6.42
C PRO A 60 -7.12 0.98 6.00
N LEU A 61 -6.98 0.63 4.72
CA LEU A 61 -5.83 -0.13 4.23
C LEU A 61 -4.58 0.75 4.14
N TYR A 62 -4.70 2.03 3.80
CA TYR A 62 -3.54 2.92 3.72
C TYR A 62 -2.88 3.10 5.09
N LYS A 63 -3.67 3.46 6.10
CA LYS A 63 -3.24 3.63 7.50
C LYS A 63 -2.62 2.34 8.04
N LYS A 64 -3.30 1.22 7.82
CA LYS A 64 -2.81 -0.08 8.27
C LYS A 64 -1.52 -0.50 7.55
N ALA A 65 -1.38 -0.20 6.26
CA ALA A 65 -0.14 -0.45 5.55
C ALA A 65 1.02 0.33 6.18
N LEU A 66 0.82 1.61 6.52
CA LEU A 66 1.81 2.48 7.18
C LEU A 66 2.19 1.99 8.59
N GLU A 67 1.24 1.45 9.36
CA GLU A 67 1.51 0.85 10.68
C GLU A 67 2.31 -0.46 10.59
N LEU A 68 2.09 -1.26 9.55
CA LEU A 68 2.73 -2.57 9.37
C LEU A 68 4.14 -2.49 8.77
N GLN A 69 4.60 -1.30 8.38
CA GLN A 69 5.93 -1.07 7.83
C GLN A 69 6.94 -0.58 8.87
N ASP A 70 6.58 -0.52 10.15
CA ASP A 70 7.48 -0.39 11.31
C ASP A 70 8.19 -1.72 11.66
#